data_AF-A0A7W6SP74-F1
#
_entry.id   AF-A0A7W6SP74-F1
#
_cell.length_a   1.000
_cell.length_b   1.000
_cell.length_c   1.000
_cell.angle_alpha   90.00
_cell.angle_beta   90.00
_cell.angle_gamma   90.00
#
_symmetry.space_group_name_H-M   'P 1'
#
loop_
_entity.id
_entity.type
_entity.pdbx_description
1 polymer ?
#
loop_
_entity_poly.entity_id
_entity_poly.type
_entity_poly.pdbx_seq_one_letter_code
_entity_poly.pdbx_strand_id
1 'polypeptide(L)' 'MNGHAILENVRRYRGIASLYRQTAAFRPGQSWSLLEQAREWEARALTELEAYFAARMDHAAPLAA' A
#
# COMPACT_ATOMS: atom_id res chain seq x y z
N MET A 1 6.95 11.81 10.19
CA MET A 1 7.29 11.29 8.85
C MET A 1 6.80 12.28 7.80
N ASN A 2 7.51 12.46 6.69
CA ASN A 2 7.10 13.37 5.61
C ASN A 2 5.99 12.72 4.77
N GLY A 3 4.85 13.40 4.56
CA GLY A 3 3.73 12.91 3.76
C GLY A 3 4.10 12.49 2.34
N HIS A 4 5.09 13.15 1.72
CA HIS A 4 5.61 12.74 0.41
C HIS A 4 6.24 11.34 0.45
N ALA A 5 7.00 11.02 1.51
CA ALA A 5 7.62 9.71 1.67
C ALA A 5 6.58 8.60 1.87
N ILE A 6 5.50 8.89 2.62
CA ILE A 6 4.39 7.94 2.81
C ILE A 6 3.72 7.62 1.46
N LEU A 7 3.40 8.64 0.66
CA LEU A 7 2.80 8.43 -0.65
C LEU A 7 3.74 7.70 -1.63
N GLU A 8 5.06 7.88 -1.50
CA GLU A 8 6.04 7.10 -2.26
C GLU A 8 6.02 5.62 -1.86
N ASN A 9 5.97 5.31 -0.56
CA ASN A 9 5.84 3.93 -0.07
C ASN A 9 4.56 3.28 -0.59
N VAL A 10 3.42 3.99 -0.56
CA VAL A 10 2.15 3.48 -1.11
C VAL A 10 2.29 3.12 -2.59
N ARG A 11 2.89 3.99 -3.41
CA ARG A 11 3.13 3.71 -4.83
C ARG A 11 4.04 2.49 -5.01
N ARG A 12 5.13 2.41 -4.24
CA ARG A 12 6.09 1.30 -4.29
C ARG A 12 5.44 -0.03 -3.95
N TYR A 13 4.71 -0.10 -2.84
CA TYR A 13 4.06 -1.33 -2.38
C TYR A 13 2.98 -1.81 -3.36
N ARG A 14 2.16 -0.91 -3.90
CA ARG A 14 1.19 -1.26 -4.96
C ARG A 14 1.85 -1.73 -6.25
N GLY A 15 2.99 -1.14 -6.61
CA GLY A 15 3.81 -1.61 -7.72
C GLY A 15 4.28 -3.04 -7.52
N ILE A 16 4.83 -3.35 -6.35
CA ILE A 16 5.27 -4.72 -5.98
C ILE A 16 4.09 -5.71 -6.01
N ALA A 17 2.96 -5.36 -5.41
CA ALA A 17 1.76 -6.21 -5.45
C ALA A 17 1.29 -6.50 -6.89
N SER A 18 1.35 -5.49 -7.77
CA SER A 18 0.99 -5.63 -9.18
C SER A 18 1.93 -6.60 -9.90
N LEU A 19 3.24 -6.54 -9.63
CA LEU A 19 4.22 -7.47 -10.18
C LEU A 19 3.96 -8.92 -9.73
N TYR A 20 3.61 -9.13 -8.47
CA TYR A 20 3.23 -10.46 -7.97
C TYR A 20 2.01 -11.03 -8.71
N ARG A 21 0.96 -10.23 -8.92
CA ARG A 21 -0.22 -10.66 -9.70
C ARG A 21 0.10 -10.99 -11.15
N GLN A 22 0.89 -10.14 -11.80
CA GLN A 22 1.34 -10.39 -13.16
C GLN A 22 2.14 -11.68 -13.24
N THR A 23 3.04 -11.92 -12.29
CA THR A 23 3.83 -13.16 -12.21
C THR A 23 2.94 -14.38 -11.99
N ALA A 24 1.92 -14.27 -11.12
CA ALA A 24 0.97 -15.36 -10.83
C ALA A 24 0.22 -15.83 -12.09
N ALA A 25 -0.12 -14.90 -13.00
CA ALA A 25 -0.81 -15.22 -14.26
C ALA A 25 0.02 -16.14 -15.18
N PHE A 26 1.36 -16.09 -15.09
CA PHE A 26 2.27 -16.92 -15.90
C PHE A 26 2.89 -18.10 -15.12
N ARG A 27 2.54 -18.28 -13.84
CA ARG A 27 3.10 -19.30 -12.94
C ARG A 27 1.98 -20.05 -12.20
N PRO A 28 1.12 -20.82 -12.89
CA PRO A 28 -0.07 -21.42 -12.29
C PRO A 28 0.24 -22.30 -11.07
N GLY A 29 1.35 -23.06 -11.08
CA GLY A 29 1.77 -23.88 -9.95
C GLY A 29 2.22 -23.11 -8.70
N GLN A 30 2.52 -21.81 -8.81
CA GLN A 30 2.90 -20.93 -7.70
C GLN A 30 1.87 -19.80 -7.48
N SER A 31 0.79 -19.77 -8.26
CA SER A 31 -0.14 -18.65 -8.34
C SER A 31 -0.70 -18.27 -6.97
N TRP A 32 -1.06 -19.25 -6.15
CA TRP A 32 -1.60 -19.03 -4.80
C TRP A 32 -0.62 -18.29 -3.89
N SER A 33 0.63 -18.75 -3.80
CA SER A 33 1.66 -18.11 -2.98
C SER A 33 1.97 -16.70 -3.49
N LEU A 34 2.04 -16.51 -4.82
CA LEU A 34 2.27 -15.19 -5.42
C LEU A 34 1.12 -14.21 -5.14
N LEU A 35 -0.13 -14.68 -5.20
CA LEU A 35 -1.31 -13.86 -4.90
C LEU A 35 -1.41 -13.50 -3.41
N GLU A 36 -0.97 -14.41 -2.52
CA GLU A 36 -0.84 -14.13 -1.09
C GLU A 36 0.19 -13.03 -0.84
N GLN A 37 1.37 -13.13 -1.46
CA GLN A 37 2.39 -12.08 -1.40
C GLN A 37 1.86 -10.74 -1.93
N ALA A 38 1.11 -10.75 -3.03
CA ALA A 38 0.48 -9.53 -3.56
C ALA A 38 -0.45 -8.88 -2.52
N ARG A 39 -1.29 -9.68 -1.86
CA ARG A 39 -2.22 -9.22 -0.83
C ARG A 39 -1.48 -8.60 0.37
N GLU A 40 -0.38 -9.20 0.82
CA GLU A 40 0.42 -8.65 1.92
C GLU A 40 0.98 -7.26 1.59
N TRP A 41 1.49 -7.07 0.38
CA TRP A 41 1.98 -5.76 -0.07
C TRP A 41 0.88 -4.72 -0.18
N GLU A 42 -0.32 -5.11 -0.61
CA GLU A 42 -1.47 -4.19 -0.60
C GLU A 42 -1.92 -3.81 0.79
N ALA A 43 -1.93 -4.75 1.73
CA ALA A 43 -2.24 -4.45 3.13
C ALA A 43 -1.26 -3.41 3.69
N ARG A 44 0.05 -3.55 3.42
CA ARG A 44 1.06 -2.55 3.81
C ARG A 44 0.79 -1.19 3.16
N ALA A 45 0.44 -1.15 1.88
CA ALA A 45 0.10 0.09 1.18
C ALA A 45 -1.15 0.76 1.78
N LEU A 46 -2.14 -0.03 2.19
CA LEU A 46 -3.36 0.47 2.82
C LEU A 46 -3.05 1.08 4.18
N THR A 47 -2.28 0.39 5.02
CA THR A 47 -1.88 0.89 6.35
C THR A 47 -1.11 2.23 6.25
N GLU A 48 -0.18 2.36 5.31
CA GLU A 48 0.54 3.62 5.07
C GLU A 48 -0.41 4.75 4.65
N LEU A 49 -1.37 4.43 3.78
CA LEU A 49 -2.35 5.40 3.30
C LEU A 49 -3.30 5.85 4.41
N GLU A 50 -3.78 4.93 5.23
CA GLU A 50 -4.62 5.21 6.41
C GLU A 50 -3.86 6.09 7.41
N ALA A 51 -2.60 5.78 7.71
CA ALA A 51 -1.76 6.58 8.58
C ALA A 51 -1.56 8.01 8.05
N TYR A 52 -1.36 8.17 6.73
CA TYR A 52 -1.26 9.50 6.11
C TYR A 52 -2.54 10.32 6.29
N PHE A 53 -3.70 9.72 6.06
CA PHE A 53 -4.98 10.42 6.22
C PHE A 53 -5.29 10.73 7.68
N ALA A 54 -5.02 9.80 8.62
CA ALA A 54 -5.18 10.04 10.05
C ALA A 54 -4.35 11.24 10.51
N ALA A 55 -3.05 11.25 10.19
CA ALA A 55 -2.16 12.36 10.54
C ALA A 55 -2.65 13.70 9.93
N ARG A 56 -3.13 13.68 8.68
CA ARG A 56 -3.62 14.89 8.02
C ARG A 56 -4.93 15.40 8.61
N MET A 57 -5.83 14.50 9.03
CA MET A 57 -7.07 14.88 9.71
C MET A 57 -6.80 15.47 11.10
N ASP A 58 -5.87 14.87 11.85
CA ASP A 58 -5.45 15.39 13.17
C ASP A 58 -4.89 16.81 13.07
N HIS A 59 -4.17 17.13 11.99
CA HIS A 59 -3.68 18.49 11.72
C HIS A 59 -4.76 19.47 11.25
N ALA A 60 -5.87 18.99 10.67
CA ALA A 60 -6.95 19.84 10.18
C ALA A 60 -7.96 20.22 11.27
N ALA A 61 -8.12 19.38 12.31
CA ALA A 61 -9.06 19.62 13.40
C ALA A 61 -8.83 20.93 14.20
N PRO A 62 -7.58 21.37 14.49
CA PRO A 62 -7.33 22.62 15.20
C PRO A 62 -7.58 23.90 14.38
N LEU A 63 -7.64 23.81 13.05
CA LEU A 63 -7.83 24.96 12.15
C LEU A 63 -9.31 25.28 11.87
N ALA A 64 -10.21 24.39 12.28
CA ALA A 64 -11.65 24.52 12.07
C ALA A 64 -12.43 24.96 13.33
N ALA A 65 -11.74 25.19 14.45
CA ALA A 65 -12.30 25.61 15.74
C ALA A 65 -11.92 27.07 16.05
#